data_AF-A0A7W2D3R7-F1
#
_entry.id   AF-A0A7W2D3R7-F1
#
_cell.length_a   1.000
_cell.length_b   1.000
_cell.length_c   1.000
_cell.angle_alpha   90.00
_cell.angle_beta   90.00
_cell.angle_gamma   90.00
#
_symmetry.space_group_name_H-M   'P 1'
#
loop_
_entity.id
_entity.type
_entity.pdbx_description
1 polymer ?
#
loop_
_entity_poly.entity_id
_entity_poly.type
_entity_poly.pdbx_seq_one_letter_code
_entity_poly.pdbx_strand_id
1 'polypeptide(L)'
;MRAAGRHRLPGRHLHRPHHDGNQVPRAGHRVVVQPCARDRTPLGPAPAFGPLMDPTQAEALAVWLAEGLHQGRRPPRRLLAVRPLRASES
;
A
#
# COMPACT_ATOMS: atom_id res chain seq x y z
N MET A 1 40.12 27.30 -7.63
CA MET A 1 40.75 26.28 -6.77
C MET A 1 39.66 25.64 -5.91
N ARG A 2 39.78 24.33 -5.60
CA ARG A 2 38.69 23.36 -5.38
C ARG A 2 37.93 23.48 -4.05
N ALA A 3 36.65 23.09 -4.12
CA ALA A 3 35.67 23.02 -3.04
C ALA A 3 36.00 21.97 -1.96
N ALA A 4 35.64 22.29 -0.72
CA ALA A 4 35.75 21.43 0.45
C ALA A 4 34.93 20.14 0.26
N GLY A 5 35.61 18.99 0.37
CA GLY A 5 35.01 17.67 0.27
C GLY A 5 34.12 17.38 1.48
N ARG A 6 32.82 17.24 1.23
CA ARG A 6 31.88 16.63 2.19
C ARG A 6 32.19 15.13 2.27
N HIS A 7 32.72 14.69 3.41
CA HIS A 7 32.81 13.27 3.74
C HIS A 7 31.39 12.67 3.76
N ARG A 8 31.08 11.88 2.74
CA ARG A 8 29.87 11.07 2.67
C ARG A 8 30.05 9.89 3.62
N LEU A 9 29.39 9.92 4.77
CA LEU A 9 29.28 8.73 5.63
C LEU A 9 28.67 7.59 4.80
N PRO A 10 29.24 6.38 4.81
CA PRO A 10 28.64 5.27 4.09
C PRO A 10 27.25 5.01 4.67
N GLY A 11 26.25 5.04 3.81
CA GLY A 11 24.88 4.75 4.18
C GLY A 11 24.85 3.39 4.84
N ARG A 12 24.47 3.36 6.12
CA ARG A 12 24.12 2.12 6.81
C ARG A 12 22.93 1.52 6.06
N HIS A 13 23.19 0.61 5.12
CA HIS A 13 22.17 -0.32 4.69
C HIS A 13 21.78 -1.10 5.93
N LEU A 14 20.56 -0.85 6.43
CA LEU A 14 19.94 -1.68 7.44
C LEU A 14 19.77 -3.06 6.81
N HIS A 15 20.77 -3.91 6.97
CA HIS A 15 20.66 -5.32 6.70
C HIS A 15 19.60 -5.85 7.67
N ARG A 16 18.37 -6.03 7.19
CA ARG A 16 17.38 -6.83 7.90
C ARG A 16 17.73 -8.28 7.61
N PRO A 17 18.22 -9.06 8.58
CA PRO A 17 18.33 -10.49 8.40
C PRO A 17 16.91 -11.01 8.16
N HIS A 18 16.68 -11.51 6.95
CA HIS A 18 15.49 -12.30 6.68
C HIS A 18 15.72 -13.63 7.41
N HIS A 19 15.17 -13.78 8.62
CA HIS A 19 15.26 -15.05 9.34
C HIS A 19 14.61 -16.14 8.47
N ASP A 20 15.37 -17.16 8.07
CA ASP A 20 14.91 -18.31 7.28
C ASP A 20 13.77 -19.13 7.96
N GLY A 21 13.43 -18.79 9.20
CA GLY A 21 12.31 -19.36 9.96
C GLY A 21 11.05 -18.48 10.07
N ASN A 22 11.04 -17.26 9.54
CA ASN A 22 9.85 -16.38 9.63
C ASN A 22 8.84 -16.70 8.51
N GLN A 23 8.31 -17.92 8.51
CA GLN A 23 7.17 -18.31 7.67
C GLN A 23 5.86 -17.77 8.26
N VAL A 24 5.80 -16.48 8.57
CA VAL A 24 4.50 -15.84 8.74
C VAL A 24 3.77 -15.96 7.41
N PRO A 25 2.53 -16.51 7.39
CA PRO A 25 1.72 -16.47 6.18
C PRO A 25 1.75 -15.05 5.67
N ARG A 26 2.18 -14.84 4.42
CA ARG A 26 2.17 -13.49 3.85
C ARG A 26 0.74 -13.02 3.87
N ALA A 27 0.43 -12.12 4.80
CA ALA A 27 -0.83 -11.40 4.78
C ALA A 27 -0.88 -10.73 3.40
N GLY A 28 -1.84 -11.14 2.56
CA GLY A 28 -1.99 -10.64 1.19
C GLY A 28 -1.89 -9.11 1.09
N HIS A 29 -1.65 -8.61 -0.11
CA HIS A 29 -1.32 -7.20 -0.32
C HIS A 29 -2.45 -6.29 0.15
N ARG A 30 -2.14 -5.29 0.97
CA ARG A 30 -3.08 -4.21 1.30
C ARG A 30 -2.74 -3.01 0.44
N VAL A 31 -3.77 -2.40 -0.15
CA VAL A 31 -3.62 -1.21 -0.99
C VAL A 31 -4.39 -0.07 -0.38
N VAL A 32 -3.79 1.10 -0.30
CA VAL A 32 -4.47 2.34 0.10
C VAL A 32 -4.38 3.29 -1.08
N VAL A 33 -5.52 3.85 -1.49
CA VAL A 33 -5.59 4.78 -2.61
C VAL A 33 -5.97 6.14 -2.03
N GLN A 34 -5.11 7.13 -2.20
CA GLN A 34 -5.41 8.52 -1.85
C GLN A 34 -5.96 9.24 -3.08
N PRO A 35 -7.24 9.64 -3.09
CA PRO A 35 -7.72 10.58 -4.09
C PRO A 35 -7.01 11.92 -3.90
N CYS A 36 -6.58 12.53 -4.99
CA CYS A 36 -5.96 13.85 -4.98
C CYS A 36 -6.50 14.72 -6.11
N ALA A 37 -6.50 16.03 -5.90
CA ALA A 37 -6.60 17.00 -6.98
C ALA A 37 -5.38 16.90 -7.92
N ARG A 38 -5.44 17.59 -9.06
CA ARG A 38 -4.39 17.55 -10.09
C ARG A 38 -3.03 18.06 -9.57
N ASP A 39 -3.06 18.99 -8.63
CA ASP A 39 -1.90 19.53 -7.90
C ASP A 39 -1.40 18.62 -6.78
N ARG A 40 -1.95 17.40 -6.67
CA ARG A 40 -1.64 16.37 -5.66
C ARG A 40 -2.18 16.68 -4.26
N THR A 41 -2.99 17.73 -4.09
CA THR A 41 -3.67 17.99 -2.81
C THR A 41 -4.63 16.84 -2.48
N PRO A 42 -4.51 16.18 -1.30
CA PRO A 42 -5.39 15.08 -0.91
C PRO A 42 -6.86 15.51 -0.85
N LEU A 43 -7.76 14.67 -1.34
CA LEU A 43 -9.20 14.90 -1.34
C LEU A 43 -9.90 13.79 -0.57
N GLY A 44 -10.59 14.16 0.50
CA GLY A 44 -11.45 13.27 1.26
C GLY A 44 -10.73 12.04 1.85
N PRO A 45 -11.48 10.99 2.22
CA PRO A 45 -10.91 9.80 2.84
C PRO A 45 -10.18 8.91 1.82
N ALA A 46 -9.09 8.29 2.26
CA ALA A 46 -8.38 7.27 1.49
C ALA A 46 -9.03 5.89 1.66
N PRO A 47 -9.66 5.32 0.62
CA PRO A 47 -10.12 3.93 0.68
C PRO A 47 -8.94 2.96 0.81
N ALA A 48 -9.15 1.92 1.62
CA ALA A 48 -8.24 0.81 1.80
C ALA A 48 -8.84 -0.49 1.25
N PHE A 49 -8.00 -1.31 0.66
CA PHE A 49 -8.33 -2.54 -0.04
C PHE A 49 -7.51 -3.71 0.46
N GLY A 50 -8.08 -4.91 0.33
CA GLY A 50 -7.44 -6.17 0.65
C GLY A 50 -7.66 -6.67 2.08
N PRO A 51 -6.95 -7.73 2.49
CA PRO A 51 -5.73 -8.23 1.86
C PRO A 51 -6.02 -8.97 0.54
N LEU A 52 -5.25 -8.66 -0.50
CA LEU A 52 -5.35 -9.24 -1.84
C LEU A 52 -4.49 -10.50 -1.91
N MET A 53 -5.13 -11.64 -2.13
CA MET A 53 -4.50 -12.96 -2.06
C MET A 53 -4.10 -13.50 -3.43
N ASP A 54 -4.72 -13.01 -4.50
CA ASP A 54 -4.50 -13.50 -5.86
C ASP A 54 -4.47 -12.35 -6.89
N PRO A 55 -3.85 -12.58 -8.07
CA PRO A 55 -3.72 -11.56 -9.11
C PRO A 55 -5.05 -11.02 -9.65
N THR A 56 -6.11 -11.83 -9.70
CA THR A 56 -7.40 -11.41 -10.27
C THR A 56 -8.07 -10.31 -9.43
N GLN A 57 -7.81 -10.30 -8.12
CA GLN A 57 -8.26 -9.22 -7.23
C GLN A 57 -7.52 -7.91 -7.50
N ALA A 58 -6.22 -7.99 -7.83
CA ALA A 58 -5.42 -6.82 -8.21
C ALA A 58 -5.87 -6.27 -9.58
N GLU A 59 -6.17 -7.14 -10.54
CA GLU A 59 -6.73 -6.76 -11.84
C GLU A 59 -8.10 -6.07 -11.69
N ALA A 60 -9.00 -6.65 -10.90
CA ALA A 60 -10.30 -6.04 -10.62
C ALA A 60 -10.16 -4.66 -9.95
N LEU A 61 -9.17 -4.48 -9.07
CA LEU A 61 -8.86 -3.17 -8.50
C LEU A 61 -8.32 -2.20 -9.55
N ALA A 62 -7.43 -2.65 -10.44
CA ALA A 62 -6.85 -1.83 -11.50
C ALA A 62 -7.92 -1.35 -12.50
N VAL A 63 -8.82 -2.24 -12.94
CA VAL A 63 -9.95 -1.89 -13.81
C VAL A 63 -10.85 -0.84 -13.13
N TRP A 64 -11.19 -1.04 -11.86
CA TRP A 64 -11.96 -0.03 -11.12
C TRP A 64 -11.19 1.29 -10.97
N LEU A 65 -9.88 1.29 -10.75
CA LEU A 65 -9.09 2.53 -10.69
C LEU A 65 -9.09 3.28 -12.03
N ALA A 66 -9.10 2.55 -13.15
CA ALA A 66 -9.19 3.16 -14.47
C ALA A 66 -10.59 3.74 -14.75
N GLU A 67 -11.64 3.00 -14.44
CA GLU A 67 -13.03 3.34 -14.78
C GLU A 67 -13.75 4.20 -13.72
N GLY A 68 -13.59 3.82 -12.45
CA GLY A 68 -14.36 4.31 -11.30
C GLY A 68 -13.92 5.69 -10.79
N LEU A 69 -12.64 6.05 -10.97
CA LEU A 69 -12.14 7.40 -10.66
C LEU A 69 -12.73 8.46 -11.60
N HIS A 70 -13.02 8.09 -12.85
CA HIS A 70 -13.64 8.99 -13.83
C HIS A 70 -15.15 9.19 -13.59
N GLN A 71 -15.83 8.25 -12.92
CA GLN A 71 -17.30 8.19 -12.90
C GLN A 71 -17.92 8.21 -11.49
N GLY A 72 -17.14 8.41 -10.43
CA GLY A 72 -17.66 8.41 -9.06
C GLY A 72 -18.27 7.06 -8.62
N ARG A 73 -17.92 5.96 -9.29
CA ARG A 73 -18.45 4.62 -8.99
C ARG A 73 -17.81 4.08 -7.71
N ARG A 74 -18.64 3.56 -6.80
CA ARG A 74 -18.16 2.90 -5.59
C ARG A 74 -17.29 1.67 -5.93
N PRO A 75 -16.21 1.42 -5.18
CA PRO A 75 -15.38 0.24 -5.39
C PRO A 75 -16.16 -1.07 -5.17
N PRO A 76 -15.74 -2.19 -5.81
CA PRO A 76 -16.31 -3.50 -5.55
C PRO A 76 -16.17 -3.88 -4.07
N ARG A 77 -17.31 -4.15 -3.40
CA ARG A 77 -17.35 -4.42 -1.95
C ARG A 77 -16.38 -5.53 -1.51
N ARG A 78 -16.19 -6.56 -2.34
CA ARG A 78 -15.29 -7.69 -2.06
C ARG A 78 -13.81 -7.31 -1.96
N LEU A 79 -13.42 -6.16 -2.51
CA LEU A 79 -12.05 -5.66 -2.48
C LEU A 79 -11.79 -4.73 -1.30
N LEU A 80 -12.84 -4.19 -0.66
CA LEU A 80 -12.70 -3.28 0.46
C LEU A 80 -12.10 -4.01 1.65
N ALA A 81 -11.17 -3.33 2.33
CA ALA A 81 -10.57 -3.90 3.51
C ALA A 81 -11.59 -4.02 4.64
N VAL A 82 -11.85 -5.26 5.07
CA VAL A 82 -12.56 -5.51 6.31
C VAL A 82 -11.56 -5.26 7.44
N ARG A 83 -11.92 -4.36 8.37
CA ARG A 83 -11.10 -4.16 9.57
C ARG A 83 -11.01 -5.51 10.27
N PRO A 84 -9.81 -6.05 10.55
CA PRO A 84 -9.71 -7.26 11.37
C PRO A 84 -10.44 -6.98 12.68
N LEU A 85 -11.41 -7.82 13.03
CA LEU A 85 -11.91 -7.85 14.40
C LEU A 85 -10.67 -8.17 15.23
N ARG A 86 -10.20 -7.23 16.05
CA ARG A 86 -9.14 -7.56 17.00
C ARG A 86 -9.73 -8.66 17.86
N ALA A 87 -9.17 -9.86 17.79
CA ALA A 87 -9.45 -10.86 18.80
C ALA A 87 -9.07 -10.19 20.12
N SER A 88 -10.08 -9.94 20.96
CA SER A 88 -9.87 -9.57 22.34
C SER A 88 -9.22 -10.77 23.00
N GLU A 89 -7.89 -10.83 22.98
CA GLU A 89 -7.14 -11.75 23.82
C GLU A 89 -7.46 -11.33 25.27
N SER A 90 -8.14 -12.23 25.98
CA SER A 90 -8.46 -12.12 27.41
C SER A 90 -7.31 -12.62 28.26
#